data_AF-A0A493TQQ2-F1
#
_entry.id   AF-A0A493TQQ2-F1
#
_cell.length_a   1.000
_cell.length_b   1.000
_cell.length_c   1.000
_cell.angle_alpha   90.00
_cell.angle_beta   90.00
_cell.angle_gamma   90.00
#
_symmetry.space_group_name_H-M   'P 1'
#
loop_
_entity.id
_entity.type
_entity.pdbx_description
1 polymer ?
#
loop_
_entity_poly.entity_id
_entity_poly.type
_entity_poly.pdbx_seq_one_letter_code
_entity_poly.pdbx_strand_id
1 'polypeptide(L)' 'MYCGLFLFLGLCVEIIGGDEVKPHSRPFMALIVKEKTKVICGGALIKPNWVLTAAHCPV' A
#
# COMPACT_ATOMS: atom_id res chain seq x y z
N MET A 1 14.52 -7.43 -8.66
CA MET A 1 15.46 -7.83 -9.72
C MET A 1 15.46 -9.32 -10.07
N TYR A 2 14.68 -10.20 -9.43
CA TYR A 2 14.42 -11.51 -10.03
C TYR A 2 12.92 -11.71 -10.18
N CYS A 3 12.41 -11.11 -11.25
CA CYS A 3 11.31 -11.68 -11.99
C CYS A 3 11.86 -12.91 -12.72
N GLY A 4 11.92 -14.05 -12.02
CA GLY A 4 12.64 -15.21 -12.51
C GLY A 4 12.22 -16.48 -11.82
N LEU A 5 11.49 -17.30 -12.58
CA LEU A 5 11.32 -18.76 -12.45
C LEU A 5 10.34 -19.27 -11.37
N PHE A 6 9.07 -19.52 -11.73
CA PHE A 6 8.61 -20.85 -12.20
C PHE A 6 7.10 -20.81 -12.60
N LEU A 7 6.87 -20.99 -13.92
CA LEU A 7 5.70 -21.63 -14.56
C LEU A 7 4.37 -20.85 -14.78
N PHE A 8 4.23 -20.38 -16.03
CA PHE A 8 3.03 -20.34 -16.88
C PHE A 8 1.93 -19.25 -16.75
N LEU A 9 2.05 -18.24 -15.89
CA LEU A 9 1.16 -17.06 -15.91
C LEU A 9 2.00 -15.79 -15.90
N GLY A 10 2.15 -15.12 -17.05
CA GLY A 10 2.97 -13.91 -17.24
C GLY A 10 2.49 -12.67 -16.48
N LEU A 11 2.43 -12.75 -15.15
CA LEU A 11 1.98 -11.68 -14.24
C LEU A 11 3.11 -10.79 -13.75
N CYS A 12 4.30 -10.91 -14.34
CA CYS A 12 5.40 -10.04 -13.99
C CYS A 12 5.20 -8.68 -14.66
N VAL A 13 4.47 -7.82 -13.96
CA VAL A 13 4.33 -6.41 -14.33
C VAL A 13 5.39 -5.66 -13.57
N GLU A 14 6.37 -5.15 -14.32
CA GLU A 14 7.33 -4.19 -13.78
C GLU A 14 6.73 -2.79 -13.88
N ILE A 15 6.50 -2.15 -12.74
CA ILE A 15 6.00 -0.79 -12.66
C ILE A 15 7.19 0.13 -12.39
N ILE A 16 7.55 0.97 -13.37
CA ILE A 16 8.61 1.97 -13.25
C ILE A 16 7.96 3.34 -13.12
N GLY A 17 8.25 4.07 -12.05
CA GLY A 17 7.72 5.42 -11.80
C GLY A 17 6.23 5.48 -11.41
N GLY A 18 5.42 4.54 -11.88
CA GLY A 18 3.98 4.46 -11.57
C GLY A 18 3.16 5.63 -12.11
N ASP A 19 1.86 5.61 -11.83
CA ASP A 19 0.92 6.67 -12.20
C ASP A 19 0.09 7.09 -10.99
N GLU A 20 -0.35 8.34 -10.97
CA GLU A 20 -1.29 8.82 -9.97
C GLU A 20 -2.63 8.08 -10.10
N VAL A 21 -3.13 7.57 -8.98
CA VAL A 21 -4.41 6.85 -8.95
C VAL A 21 -5.58 7.83 -9.00
N LYS A 22 -6.66 7.45 -9.69
CA LYS A 22 -7.91 8.20 -9.64
C LYS A 22 -8.35 8.38 -8.18
N PRO A 23 -8.77 9.59 -7.74
CA PRO A 23 -9.26 9.82 -6.40
C PRO A 23 -10.31 8.80 -5.98
N HIS A 24 -10.20 8.32 -4.74
CA HIS A 24 -11.09 7.32 -4.13
C HIS A 24 -11.14 5.93 -4.81
N SER A 25 -10.29 5.65 -5.81
CA SER A 25 -10.21 4.32 -6.45
C SER A 25 -9.52 3.24 -5.62
N ARG A 26 -8.91 3.63 -4.50
CA ARG A 26 -8.27 2.76 -3.49
C ARG A 26 -8.89 3.05 -2.12
N PRO A 27 -10.17 2.72 -1.91
CA PRO A 27 -10.91 3.15 -0.72
C PRO A 27 -10.39 2.53 0.59
N PHE A 28 -9.61 1.46 0.50
CA PHE A 28 -8.95 0.85 1.65
C PHE A 28 -7.70 1.60 2.10
N MET A 29 -7.11 2.49 1.27
CA MET A 29 -5.85 3.17 1.58
C MET A 29 -6.03 4.15 2.74
N ALA A 30 -5.29 3.95 3.82
CA ALA A 30 -5.31 4.78 5.02
C ALA A 30 -3.97 5.49 5.22
N LEU A 31 -4.02 6.76 5.63
CA LEU A 31 -2.87 7.56 6.03
C LEU A 31 -2.76 7.55 7.56
N ILE A 32 -1.59 7.17 8.08
CA ILE A 32 -1.30 7.18 9.53
C ILE A 32 -0.44 8.41 9.84
N VAL A 33 -0.94 9.27 10.73
CA VAL A 33 -0.30 10.53 11.11
C VAL A 33 -0.03 10.58 12.63
N LYS A 34 1.17 11.01 13.02
CA LYS A 34 1.51 11.41 14.40
C LYS A 34 1.31 12.91 14.46
N GLU A 35 0.54 13.37 15.44
CA GLU A 35 0.23 14.80 15.56
C GLU A 35 -0.46 15.34 14.28
N LYS A 36 -0.77 16.63 14.23
CA LYS A 36 -1.61 17.18 13.16
C LYS A 36 -0.96 17.18 11.77
N THR A 37 0.34 16.93 11.67
CA THR A 37 1.09 17.19 10.42
C THR A 37 2.14 16.14 10.07
N LYS A 38 2.52 15.22 10.96
CA LYS A 38 3.62 14.29 10.68
C LYS A 38 3.07 12.96 10.16
N VAL A 39 3.12 12.78 8.84
CA VAL A 39 2.87 11.48 8.22
C VAL A 39 3.91 10.48 8.72
N ILE A 40 3.44 9.31 9.14
CA ILE A 40 4.27 8.22 9.65
C ILE A 40 4.33 7.09 8.64
N CYS A 41 3.15 6.59 8.27
CA CYS A 41 2.99 5.31 7.60
C CYS A 41 1.68 5.27 6.80
N GLY A 42 1.53 4.20 6.01
CA GLY A 42 0.26 3.83 5.40
C GLY A 42 -0.42 2.66 6.12
N GLY A 43 -1.65 2.38 5.73
CA GLY A 43 -2.38 1.18 6.15
C GLY A 43 -3.51 0.82 5.19
N ALA A 44 -4.18 -0.30 5.47
CA ALA A 44 -5.33 -0.79 4.74
C ALA A 44 -6.54 -1.00 5.69
N LEU A 45 -7.68 -0.38 5.40
CA LEU A 45 -8.93 -0.65 6.11
C LEU A 45 -9.46 -2.04 5.74
N ILE A 46 -9.40 -2.98 6.69
CA ILE A 46 -9.79 -4.39 6.48
C ILE A 46 -11.17 -4.74 7.05
N LYS A 47 -11.67 -3.93 7.99
CA LYS A 47 -13.00 -4.06 8.63
C LYS A 47 -13.42 -2.68 9.16
N PRO A 48 -14.72 -2.40 9.40
CA PRO A 48 -15.11 -1.17 10.09
C PRO A 48 -14.29 -0.97 11.37
N ASN A 49 -13.54 0.13 11.43
CA ASN A 49 -12.64 0.54 12.52
C ASN A 49 -11.34 -0.27 12.68
N TRP A 50 -10.93 -1.10 11.71
CA TRP A 50 -9.66 -1.84 11.77
C TRP A 50 -8.78 -1.54 10.57
N VAL A 51 -7.62 -0.94 10.83
CA VAL A 51 -6.57 -0.66 9.83
C VAL A 51 -5.39 -1.60 10.06
N LEU A 52 -5.05 -2.36 9.02
CA LEU A 52 -3.83 -3.17 8.97
C LEU A 52 -2.65 -2.30 8.54
N THR A 53 -1.51 -2.41 9.24
CA THR A 53 -0.27 -1.70 8.91
C THR A 53 0.96 -2.57 9.18
N ALA A 54 2.16 -2.08 8.86
CA ALA A 54 3.40 -2.79 9.12
C ALA A 54 3.78 -2.73 10.61
N ALA A 55 4.34 -3.82 11.15
CA ALA A 55 4.70 -3.91 12.57
C ALA A 55 5.76 -2.88 13.02
N HIS A 56 6.60 -2.39 12.10
CA HIS A 56 7.61 -1.39 12.41
C HIS A 56 7.08 0.05 12.38
N CYS A 57 5.83 0.25 11.96
CA CYS A 57 5.21 1.57 11.96
C CYS A 57 4.96 2.04 13.40
N PRO A 58 5.40 3.25 13.79
CA PRO A 58 5.11 3.78 15.10
C PRO A 58 3.69 4.34 15.15
N VAL A 59 2.72 3.45 15.40
CA VAL A 59 1.32 3.77 15.70
C VAL A 59 1.11 4.11 17.17
#